data_AF-A0A524PWA4-F1
#
_entry.id   AF-A0A524PWA4-F1
#
_cell.length_a   1.000
_cell.length_b   1.000
_cell.length_c   1.000
_cell.angle_alpha   90.00
_cell.angle_beta   90.00
_cell.angle_gamma   90.00
#
_symmetry.space_group_name_H-M   'P 1'
#
loop_
_entity.id
_entity.type
_entity.pdbx_description
1 polymer ?
#
loop_
_entity_poly.entity_id
_entity_poly.type
_entity_poly.pdbx_seq_one_letter_code
_entity_poly.pdbx_strand_id
1 'polypeptide(L)'
;MGTTPAEILESTSTIDEFRDAILGTGGNFPFARIEMERLGEVYFIRYPDSSMERNMDNIRIGYRMVRICVLEKILEGVDPGHRGAFREMLGNVASMETSFAGLERKIGAGGIEECVRVIGENLERVKSEIDSLSRGMIKERFVGGISSFYNNMYLVKQLLNGRRASTKGGE
;
A
#
# COMPACT_ATOMS: atom_id res chain seq x y z
N MET A 1 6.02 -21.81 2.45
CA MET A 1 6.20 -20.44 1.90
C MET A 1 4.86 -20.03 1.32
N GLY A 2 4.37 -18.81 1.61
CA GLY A 2 3.11 -18.32 1.04
C GLY A 2 3.29 -17.94 -0.44
N THR A 3 2.19 -17.92 -1.20
CA THR A 3 2.18 -17.51 -2.61
C THR A 3 2.68 -16.09 -2.77
N THR A 4 3.61 -15.88 -3.70
CA THR A 4 4.19 -14.57 -4.00
C THR A 4 3.28 -13.75 -4.91
N PRO A 5 3.40 -12.40 -4.90
CA PRO A 5 2.68 -11.57 -5.85
C PRO A 5 2.98 -11.90 -7.31
N ALA A 6 4.20 -12.35 -7.63
CA ALA A 6 4.54 -12.74 -9.00
C ALA A 6 3.73 -13.95 -9.47
N GLU A 7 3.64 -15.01 -8.64
CA GLU A 7 2.83 -16.20 -8.93
C GLU A 7 1.34 -15.85 -9.05
N ILE A 8 0.84 -14.94 -8.20
CA ILE A 8 -0.54 -14.44 -8.29
C ILE A 8 -0.76 -13.73 -9.63
N LEU A 9 0.17 -12.87 -10.06
CA LEU A 9 0.07 -12.17 -11.34
C LEU A 9 0.12 -13.12 -12.54
N GLU A 10 0.96 -14.15 -12.49
CA GLU A 10 1.02 -15.20 -13.52
C GLU A 10 -0.30 -16.00 -13.60
N SER A 11 -0.96 -16.23 -12.47
CA SER A 11 -2.20 -17.03 -12.38
C SER A 11 -3.50 -16.27 -12.65
N THR A 12 -3.47 -14.94 -12.75
CA THR A 12 -4.65 -14.09 -12.88
C THR A 12 -4.75 -13.45 -14.26
N SER A 13 -5.96 -13.21 -14.75
CA SER A 13 -6.23 -12.65 -16.09
C SER A 13 -6.44 -11.13 -16.09
N THR A 14 -6.72 -10.54 -14.93
CA THR A 14 -6.95 -9.10 -14.80
C THR A 14 -6.30 -8.52 -13.54
N ILE A 15 -6.12 -7.19 -13.51
CA ILE A 15 -5.62 -6.50 -12.32
C ILE A 15 -6.62 -6.55 -11.16
N ASP A 16 -7.92 -6.66 -11.44
CA ASP A 16 -8.94 -6.81 -10.40
C ASP A 16 -8.86 -8.21 -9.75
N GLU A 17 -8.68 -9.27 -10.54
CA GLU A 17 -8.40 -10.61 -10.00
C GLU A 17 -7.09 -10.65 -9.19
N PHE A 18 -6.04 -10.02 -9.70
CA PHE A 18 -4.78 -9.87 -8.97
C PHE A 18 -4.98 -9.15 -7.63
N ARG A 19 -5.75 -8.06 -7.62
CA ARG A 19 -6.10 -7.32 -6.41
C ARG A 19 -6.80 -8.23 -5.41
N ASP A 20 -7.85 -8.92 -5.84
CA ASP A 20 -8.68 -9.71 -4.95
C ASP A 20 -7.89 -10.89 -4.36
N ALA A 21 -7.01 -11.51 -5.15
CA ALA A 21 -6.09 -12.54 -4.69
C ALA A 21 -5.07 -12.00 -3.66
N ILE A 22 -4.45 -10.84 -3.91
CA ILE A 22 -3.54 -10.20 -2.95
C ILE A 22 -4.28 -9.84 -1.65
N LEU A 23 -5.49 -9.28 -1.73
CA LEU A 23 -6.32 -8.98 -0.55
C LEU A 23 -6.63 -10.26 0.26
N GLY A 24 -6.88 -11.38 -0.43
CA GLY A 24 -7.13 -12.68 0.19
C GLY A 24 -5.95 -13.21 1.03
N THR A 25 -4.73 -12.75 0.78
CA THR A 25 -3.56 -13.11 1.60
C THR A 25 -3.53 -12.41 2.96
N GLY A 26 -4.28 -11.30 3.12
CA GLY A 26 -4.19 -10.45 4.31
C GLY A 26 -2.76 -9.95 4.59
N GLY A 27 -1.97 -9.64 3.57
CA GLY A 27 -0.59 -9.16 3.71
C GLY A 27 0.43 -10.26 3.99
N ASN A 28 -0.01 -11.51 4.15
CA ASN A 28 0.87 -12.65 4.41
C ASN A 28 1.44 -13.23 3.10
N PHE A 29 2.31 -12.45 2.47
CA PHE A 29 3.10 -12.88 1.32
C PHE A 29 4.54 -12.39 1.43
N PRO A 30 5.50 -13.15 0.85
CA PRO A 30 6.87 -12.67 0.67
C PRO A 30 6.90 -11.43 -0.23
N PHE A 31 7.58 -10.38 0.22
CA PHE A 31 7.66 -9.10 -0.48
C PHE A 31 8.97 -8.38 -0.19
N ALA A 32 10.09 -9.11 -0.32
CA ALA A 32 11.42 -8.55 -0.24
C ALA A 32 11.93 -8.23 -1.65
N ARG A 33 13.17 -7.75 -1.74
CA ARG A 33 13.83 -7.40 -3.00
C ARG A 33 13.64 -8.46 -4.11
N ILE A 34 13.88 -9.74 -3.83
CA ILE A 34 13.83 -10.82 -4.84
C ILE A 34 12.41 -10.94 -5.41
N GLU A 35 11.39 -10.94 -4.54
CA GLU A 35 10.00 -11.05 -4.99
C GLU A 35 9.50 -9.80 -5.70
N MET A 36 9.99 -8.62 -5.31
CA MET A 36 9.71 -7.37 -6.02
C MET A 36 10.34 -7.33 -7.42
N GLU A 37 11.59 -7.79 -7.57
CA GLU A 37 12.25 -7.94 -8.87
C GLU A 37 11.46 -8.92 -9.74
N ARG A 38 11.10 -10.08 -9.20
CA ARG A 38 10.30 -11.09 -9.91
C ARG A 38 8.93 -10.59 -10.32
N LEU A 39 8.21 -9.88 -9.44
CA LEU A 39 6.93 -9.26 -9.77
C LEU A 39 7.08 -8.26 -10.93
N GLY A 40 8.15 -7.46 -10.90
CA GLY A 40 8.48 -6.52 -11.96
C GLY A 40 8.70 -7.20 -13.31
N GLU A 41 9.46 -8.30 -13.34
CA GLU A 41 9.69 -9.10 -14.55
C GLU A 41 8.38 -9.62 -15.15
N VAL A 42 7.53 -10.26 -14.34
CA VAL A 42 6.22 -10.78 -14.79
C VAL A 42 5.35 -9.64 -15.32
N TYR A 43 5.33 -8.50 -14.63
CA TYR A 43 4.62 -7.32 -15.08
C TYR A 43 5.11 -6.84 -16.46
N PHE A 44 6.43 -6.74 -16.69
CA PHE A 44 6.95 -6.26 -17.98
C PHE A 44 6.75 -7.26 -19.11
N ILE A 45 6.69 -8.57 -18.83
CA ILE A 45 6.31 -9.58 -19.82
C ILE A 45 4.86 -9.36 -20.27
N ARG A 46 3.97 -9.10 -19.31
CA ARG A 46 2.53 -8.96 -19.57
C ARG A 46 2.13 -7.59 -20.12
N TYR A 47 2.81 -6.54 -19.67
CA TYR A 47 2.56 -5.15 -20.02
C TYR A 47 3.87 -4.51 -20.50
N PRO A 48 4.32 -4.84 -21.73
CA PRO A 48 5.58 -4.35 -22.26
C PRO A 48 5.63 -2.82 -22.26
N ASP A 49 6.73 -2.27 -21.74
CA ASP A 49 7.00 -0.84 -21.66
C ASP A 49 8.52 -0.64 -21.63
N SER A 50 9.00 0.39 -22.31
CA SER A 50 10.43 0.68 -22.39
C SER A 50 10.72 2.18 -22.32
N SER A 51 11.98 2.55 -22.13
CA SER A 51 12.39 3.96 -22.14
C SER A 51 12.21 4.62 -23.51
N MET A 52 12.21 3.85 -24.60
CA MET A 52 12.05 4.35 -25.97
C MET A 52 10.60 4.35 -26.44
N GLU A 53 9.82 3.37 -25.98
CA GLU A 53 8.41 3.18 -26.32
C GLU A 53 7.59 3.11 -25.03
N ARG A 54 7.21 4.29 -24.54
CA ARG A 54 6.46 4.44 -23.29
C ARG A 54 4.98 4.23 -23.52
N ASN A 55 4.38 3.27 -22.84
CA ASN A 55 2.93 3.06 -22.84
C ASN A 55 2.33 3.53 -21.51
N MET A 56 1.61 4.66 -21.53
CA MET A 56 1.06 5.29 -20.33
C MET A 56 0.03 4.42 -19.59
N ASP A 57 -0.71 3.57 -20.30
CA ASP A 57 -1.69 2.69 -19.66
C ASP A 57 -1.00 1.52 -18.96
N ASN A 58 0.03 0.94 -19.58
CA ASN A 58 0.88 -0.07 -18.93
C ASN A 58 1.55 0.50 -17.68
N ILE A 59 2.11 1.71 -17.77
CA ILE A 59 2.72 2.41 -16.63
C ILE A 59 1.73 2.59 -15.47
N ARG A 60 0.49 3.03 -15.77
CA ARG A 60 -0.58 3.17 -14.76
C ARG A 60 -0.93 1.84 -14.12
N ILE A 61 -0.99 0.76 -14.90
CA ILE A 61 -1.20 -0.60 -14.39
C ILE A 61 -0.07 -1.00 -13.45
N GLY A 62 1.20 -0.74 -13.81
CA GLY A 62 2.35 -1.01 -12.96
C GLY A 62 2.28 -0.30 -11.61
N TYR A 63 1.92 0.99 -11.60
CA TYR A 63 1.71 1.72 -10.33
C TYR A 63 0.56 1.17 -9.52
N ARG A 64 -0.56 0.79 -10.16
CA ARG A 64 -1.72 0.21 -9.50
C ARG A 64 -1.36 -1.13 -8.84
N MET A 65 -0.64 -2.00 -9.54
CA MET A 65 -0.19 -3.29 -9.04
C MET A 65 0.74 -3.15 -7.82
N VAL A 66 1.73 -2.25 -7.91
CA VAL A 66 2.60 -1.94 -6.76
C VAL A 66 1.77 -1.46 -5.58
N ARG A 67 0.85 -0.51 -5.79
CA ARG A 67 0.02 0.04 -4.71
C ARG A 67 -0.83 -1.03 -4.02
N ILE A 68 -1.38 -1.98 -4.77
CA ILE A 68 -2.13 -3.11 -4.21
C ILE A 68 -1.25 -3.91 -3.25
N CYS A 69 -0.04 -4.28 -3.68
CA CYS A 69 0.87 -5.07 -2.85
C CYS A 69 1.36 -4.28 -1.63
N VAL A 70 1.80 -3.04 -1.83
CA VAL A 70 2.28 -2.18 -0.75
C VAL A 70 1.17 -1.94 0.27
N LEU A 71 -0.05 -1.63 -0.17
CA LEU A 71 -1.18 -1.39 0.74
C LEU A 71 -1.44 -2.60 1.65
N GLU A 72 -1.53 -3.80 1.10
CA GLU A 72 -1.75 -4.98 1.94
C GLU A 72 -0.55 -5.28 2.84
N LYS A 73 0.67 -5.06 2.34
CA LYS A 73 1.88 -5.32 3.11
C LYS A 73 2.05 -4.36 4.29
N ILE A 74 1.71 -3.08 4.13
CA ILE A 74 1.80 -2.10 5.23
C ILE A 74 0.72 -2.29 6.30
N LEU A 75 -0.31 -3.08 6.03
CA LEU A 75 -1.36 -3.43 6.99
C LEU A 75 -1.07 -4.73 7.76
N GLU A 76 0.08 -5.35 7.53
CA GLU A 76 0.53 -6.51 8.30
C GLU A 76 0.64 -6.15 9.79
N GLY A 77 0.10 -7.00 10.68
CA GLY A 77 0.04 -6.73 12.11
C GLY A 77 -1.09 -5.78 12.57
N VAL A 78 -1.80 -5.11 11.66
CA VAL A 78 -3.03 -4.37 12.01
C VAL A 78 -4.16 -5.37 12.21
N ASP A 79 -4.99 -5.16 13.23
CA ASP A 79 -6.17 -5.98 13.51
C ASP A 79 -7.07 -6.10 12.25
N PRO A 80 -7.47 -7.33 11.84
CA PRO A 80 -8.27 -7.54 10.64
C PRO A 80 -9.57 -6.73 10.58
N GLY A 81 -10.21 -6.46 11.71
CA GLY A 81 -11.43 -5.65 11.83
C GLY A 81 -11.21 -4.16 11.52
N HIS A 82 -9.96 -3.68 11.57
CA HIS A 82 -9.60 -2.28 11.30
C HIS A 82 -8.98 -2.08 9.91
N ARG A 83 -8.44 -3.14 9.29
CA ARG A 83 -7.76 -3.05 7.98
C ARG A 83 -8.62 -2.44 6.90
N GLY A 84 -9.92 -2.76 6.85
CA GLY A 84 -10.84 -2.19 5.87
C GLY A 84 -10.85 -0.65 5.90
N ALA A 85 -10.90 -0.05 7.08
CA ALA A 85 -10.88 1.40 7.22
C ALA A 85 -9.54 2.00 6.76
N PHE A 86 -8.41 1.36 7.06
CA PHE A 86 -7.11 1.82 6.58
C PHE A 86 -6.92 1.62 5.07
N ARG A 87 -7.47 0.56 4.47
CA ARG A 87 -7.50 0.39 3.01
C ARG A 87 -8.22 1.56 2.35
N GLU A 88 -9.38 1.94 2.87
CA GLU A 88 -10.12 3.10 2.36
C GLU A 88 -9.34 4.40 2.54
N MET A 89 -8.81 4.69 3.73
CA MET A 89 -8.03 5.92 3.97
C MET A 89 -6.78 6.03 3.10
N LEU A 90 -6.03 4.93 2.96
CA LEU A 90 -4.75 4.92 2.27
C LEU A 90 -4.88 4.66 0.76
N GLY A 91 -5.99 4.09 0.31
CA GLY A 91 -6.30 3.86 -1.10
C GLY A 91 -7.12 4.99 -1.74
N ASN A 92 -7.90 5.73 -0.95
CA ASN A 92 -8.80 6.77 -1.44
C ASN A 92 -8.88 7.97 -0.48
N VAL A 93 -8.20 9.05 -0.85
CA VAL A 93 -8.17 10.29 -0.05
C VAL A 93 -9.56 10.91 0.11
N ALA A 94 -10.46 10.73 -0.86
CA ALA A 94 -11.81 11.32 -0.80
C ALA A 94 -12.68 10.71 0.31
N SER A 95 -12.43 9.46 0.70
CA SER A 95 -13.13 8.78 1.80
C SER A 95 -12.38 8.85 3.13
N MET A 96 -11.26 9.58 3.19
CA MET A 96 -10.35 9.55 4.35
C MET A 96 -11.02 10.07 5.62
N GLU A 97 -11.66 11.24 5.58
CA GLU A 97 -12.30 11.82 6.77
C GLU A 97 -13.43 10.94 7.32
N THR A 98 -14.28 10.42 6.44
CA THR A 98 -15.39 9.54 6.83
C THR A 98 -14.89 8.22 7.42
N SER A 99 -13.87 7.63 6.80
CA SER A 99 -13.25 6.38 7.27
C SER A 99 -12.54 6.58 8.61
N PHE A 100 -11.83 7.70 8.76
CA PHE A 100 -11.17 8.09 10.01
C PHE A 100 -12.19 8.25 11.14
N ALA A 101 -13.25 9.03 10.93
CA ALA A 101 -14.30 9.24 11.94
C ALA A 101 -15.01 7.92 12.32
N GLY A 102 -15.23 7.04 11.34
CA GLY A 102 -15.79 5.71 11.58
C GLY A 102 -14.87 4.83 12.43
N LEU A 103 -13.57 4.86 12.17
CA LEU A 103 -12.56 4.11 12.92
C LEU A 103 -12.36 4.69 14.33
N GLU A 104 -12.36 6.01 14.47
CA GLU A 104 -12.19 6.72 15.75
C GLU A 104 -13.30 6.36 16.73
N ARG A 105 -14.55 6.26 16.26
CA ARG A 105 -15.66 5.77 17.10
C ARG A 105 -15.49 4.33 17.56
N LYS A 106 -14.76 3.50 16.81
CA LYS A 106 -14.58 2.06 17.11
C LYS A 106 -13.43 1.81 18.08
N ILE A 107 -12.30 2.48 17.90
CA ILE A 107 -11.06 2.17 18.64
C ILE A 107 -10.45 3.38 19.37
N GLY A 108 -11.06 4.54 19.26
CA GLY A 108 -10.55 5.78 19.82
C GLY A 108 -9.27 6.27 19.14
N ALA A 109 -8.86 7.49 19.50
CA ALA A 109 -7.63 8.09 18.98
C ALA A 109 -6.36 7.29 19.33
N GLY A 110 -6.31 6.70 20.53
CA GLY A 110 -5.17 5.88 20.97
C GLY A 110 -5.02 4.58 20.15
N GLY A 111 -6.14 3.91 19.82
CA GLY A 111 -6.11 2.73 18.96
C GLY A 111 -5.68 3.06 17.53
N ILE A 112 -6.11 4.22 17.00
CA ILE A 112 -5.64 4.71 15.70
C ILE A 112 -4.15 5.01 15.73
N GLU A 113 -3.65 5.67 16.78
CA GLU A 113 -2.23 6.00 16.92
C GLU A 113 -1.35 4.76 16.87
N GLU A 114 -1.75 3.70 17.58
CA GLU A 114 -1.02 2.43 17.57
C GLU A 114 -1.03 1.78 16.18
N CYS A 115 -2.18 1.78 15.49
CA CYS A 115 -2.25 1.28 14.12
C CYS A 115 -1.37 2.11 13.17
N VAL A 116 -1.39 3.44 13.28
CA VAL A 116 -0.58 4.36 12.47
C VAL A 116 0.91 4.14 12.72
N ARG A 117 1.31 3.83 13.96
CA ARG A 117 2.69 3.46 14.30
C ARG A 117 3.11 2.18 13.57
N VAL A 118 2.32 1.10 13.69
CA VAL A 118 2.58 -0.18 13.00
C VAL A 118 2.66 0.01 11.48
N ILE A 119 1.70 0.72 10.89
CA ILE A 119 1.68 0.98 9.44
C ILE A 119 2.92 1.79 9.03
N GLY A 120 3.31 2.79 9.81
CA GLY A 120 4.51 3.59 9.54
C GLY A 120 5.79 2.74 9.55
N GLU A 121 5.95 1.86 10.53
CA GLU A 121 7.08 0.93 10.61
C GLU A 121 7.11 -0.06 9.44
N ASN A 122 5.94 -0.59 9.06
CA ASN A 122 5.84 -1.45 7.87
C ASN A 122 6.20 -0.68 6.59
N LEU A 123 5.73 0.57 6.45
CA LEU A 123 5.99 1.40 5.28
C LEU A 123 7.49 1.67 5.10
N GLU A 124 8.21 1.99 6.18
CA GLU A 124 9.67 2.16 6.15
C GLU A 124 10.39 0.86 5.78
N ARG A 125 9.94 -0.29 6.30
CA ARG A 125 10.48 -1.60 5.90
C ARG A 125 10.32 -1.85 4.40
N VAL A 126 9.11 -1.65 3.87
CA VAL A 126 8.85 -1.81 2.42
C VAL A 126 9.68 -0.82 1.60
N LYS A 127 9.81 0.43 2.04
CA LYS A 127 10.67 1.41 1.37
C LYS A 127 12.13 0.97 1.35
N SER A 128 12.65 0.42 2.44
CA SER A 128 14.03 -0.11 2.49
C SER A 128 14.25 -1.21 1.46
N GLU A 129 13.30 -2.13 1.31
CA GLU A 129 13.35 -3.17 0.27
C GLU A 129 13.35 -2.56 -1.14
N ILE A 130 12.47 -1.58 -1.40
CA ILE A 130 12.41 -0.86 -2.69
C ILE A 130 13.73 -0.12 -2.98
N ASP A 131 14.31 0.52 -1.99
CA ASP A 131 15.58 1.25 -2.13
C ASP A 131 16.74 0.31 -2.44
N SER A 132 16.66 -0.95 -2.02
CA SER A 132 17.65 -1.99 -2.34
C SER A 132 17.55 -2.55 -3.77
N LEU A 133 16.46 -2.27 -4.49
CA LEU A 133 16.27 -2.73 -5.86
C LEU A 133 17.35 -2.17 -6.80
N SER A 134 17.69 -2.97 -7.80
CA SER A 134 18.55 -2.55 -8.91
C SER A 134 17.95 -1.34 -9.63
N ARG A 135 18.79 -0.40 -10.08
CA ARG A 135 18.32 0.76 -10.85
C ARG A 135 17.67 0.28 -12.15
N GLY A 136 16.52 0.83 -12.49
CA GLY A 136 15.79 0.50 -13.71
C GLY A 136 14.29 0.74 -13.56
N MET A 137 13.55 0.39 -14.61
CA MET A 137 12.12 0.69 -14.71
C MET A 137 11.28 -0.03 -13.64
N ILE A 138 11.68 -1.24 -13.21
CA ILE A 138 11.04 -1.94 -12.07
C ILE A 138 11.07 -1.03 -10.85
N LYS A 139 12.26 -0.59 -10.43
CA LYS A 139 12.43 0.31 -9.29
C LYS A 139 11.63 1.60 -9.44
N GLU A 140 11.58 2.19 -10.64
CA GLU A 140 10.75 3.38 -10.88
C GLU A 140 9.26 3.15 -10.60
N ARG A 141 8.71 1.98 -10.98
CA ARG A 141 7.31 1.63 -10.69
C ARG A 141 7.10 1.49 -9.18
N PHE A 142 8.04 0.86 -8.48
CA PHE A 142 7.97 0.71 -7.02
C PHE A 142 8.09 2.04 -6.28
N VAL A 143 9.07 2.88 -6.61
CA VAL A 143 9.27 4.22 -6.02
C VAL A 143 8.05 5.11 -6.26
N GLY A 144 7.53 5.14 -7.49
CA GLY A 144 6.33 5.93 -7.78
C GLY A 144 5.08 5.39 -7.08
N GLY A 145 4.96 4.06 -6.96
CA GLY A 145 3.83 3.42 -6.29
C GLY A 145 3.81 3.66 -4.78
N ILE A 146 4.96 3.58 -4.10
CA ILE A 146 5.03 3.76 -2.65
C ILE A 146 4.84 5.23 -2.23
N SER A 147 5.26 6.19 -3.08
CA SER A 147 5.25 7.62 -2.74
C SER A 147 3.86 8.15 -2.32
N SER A 148 2.77 7.63 -2.88
CA SER A 148 1.42 8.05 -2.48
C SER A 148 1.07 7.68 -1.04
N PHE A 149 1.63 6.60 -0.49
CA PHE A 149 1.34 6.20 0.88
C PHE A 149 1.98 7.12 1.91
N TYR A 150 3.12 7.75 1.59
CA TYR A 150 3.72 8.77 2.44
C TYR A 150 2.80 9.99 2.59
N ASN A 151 2.23 10.46 1.48
CA ASN A 151 1.28 11.56 1.49
C ASN A 151 0.01 11.18 2.27
N ASN A 152 -0.54 9.99 2.03
CA ASN A 152 -1.77 9.56 2.69
C ASN A 152 -1.55 9.33 4.19
N MET A 153 -0.41 8.77 4.59
CA MET A 153 -0.03 8.63 6.00
C MET A 153 0.15 9.98 6.69
N TYR A 154 0.71 10.97 5.99
CA TYR A 154 0.81 12.32 6.50
C TYR A 154 -0.57 12.92 6.80
N LEU A 155 -1.52 12.78 5.87
CA LEU A 155 -2.90 13.27 6.06
C LEU A 155 -3.61 12.57 7.24
N VAL A 156 -3.45 11.25 7.38
CA VAL A 156 -3.99 10.51 8.53
C VAL A 156 -3.41 11.04 9.86
N LYS A 157 -2.10 11.30 9.91
CA LYS A 157 -1.44 11.89 11.09
C LYS A 157 -1.95 13.31 11.38
N GLN A 158 -2.19 14.12 10.34
CA GLN A 158 -2.77 15.45 10.52
C GLN A 158 -4.18 15.39 11.12
N LEU A 159 -5.05 14.48 10.64
CA LEU A 159 -6.39 14.29 11.20
C LEU A 159 -6.32 13.89 12.68
N LEU A 160 -5.44 12.95 13.02
CA LEU A 160 -5.21 12.52 14.40
C LEU A 160 -4.75 13.68 15.31
N ASN A 161 -3.84 14.52 14.83
CA ASN A 161 -3.34 15.67 15.57
C ASN A 161 -4.38 16.80 15.70
N GLY A 162 -5.16 17.05 14.65
CA GLY A 162 -6.22 18.06 14.66
C GLY A 162 -7.28 17.77 15.72
N ARG A 163 -7.66 16.49 15.89
CA ARG A 163 -8.61 16.07 16.94
C ARG A 163 -8.07 16.28 18.34
N ARG A 164 -6.78 16.01 18.58
CA ARG A 164 -6.11 16.26 19.86
C ARG A 164 -6.15 17.73 20.28
N ALA A 165 -6.01 18.65 19.32
CA ALA A 165 -6.10 20.08 19.60
C ALA A 165 -7.53 20.52 19.98
N SER A 166 -8.55 19.92 19.36
CA SER A 166 -9.96 20.20 19.69
C SER A 166 -10.38 19.67 21.06
N THR A 167 -9.81 18.55 21.53
CA THR A 167 -10.15 17.99 22.86
C THR A 167 -9.53 18.76 24.03
N LYS A 168 -8.41 19.47 23.81
CA LYS A 168 -7.71 20.24 24.87
C LYS A 168 -8.20 21.69 25.06
N GLY A 169 -9.05 22.20 24.17
CA GLY A 169 -9.54 23.58 24.21
C GLY A 169 -10.95 23.75 24.78
N GLY A 170 -11.51 22.71 25.41
CA GLY A 170 -12.89 22.68 25.92
C GLY A 170 -13.01 22.46 27.43
N GLU A 171 -11.93 22.65 28.19
CA GLU A 171 -11.92 22.66 29.67
C GLU A 171 -11.83 24.09 30.20
#